data_AF-A7T517-F1
#
_entry.id   AF-A7T517-F1
#
_cell.length_a   1.000
_cell.length_b   1.000
_cell.length_c   1.000
_cell.angle_alpha   90.00
_cell.angle_beta   90.00
_cell.angle_gamma   90.00
#
_symmetry.space_group_name_H-M   'P 1'
#
loop_
_entity.id
_entity.type
_entity.pdbx_description
1 polymer ?
#
loop_
_entity_poly.entity_id
_entity_poly.type
_entity_poly.pdbx_seq_one_letter_code
_entity_poly.pdbx_strand_id
1 'polypeptide(L)'
;GCQQIGFLLGSCGVSWGLTTEACLKSLPKNEAGQVCSFKGWPKLQWFITENLSRPTPKDWQPPTNMDRSSPAYIESLLGRDGAVMGVTVTRMSMALHSQTLTQACDYVEGEVMISVLDSKREVGLWHSVMAV
;
A
#
# COMPACT_ATOMS: atom_id res chain seq x y z
N GLY A 1 -3.38 -2.94 -18.66
CA GLY A 1 -3.28 -2.29 -17.34
C GLY A 1 -4.08 -3.02 -16.27
N CYS A 2 -5.40 -2.82 -16.21
CA CYS A 2 -6.22 -3.30 -15.08
C CYS A 2 -6.27 -4.84 -14.91
N GLN A 3 -6.20 -5.64 -15.98
CA GLN A 3 -6.29 -7.10 -15.84
C GLN A 3 -5.03 -7.72 -15.18
N GLN A 4 -3.83 -7.22 -15.51
CA GLN A 4 -2.57 -7.75 -14.98
C GLN A 4 -2.41 -7.45 -13.49
N ILE A 5 -2.82 -6.25 -13.05
CA ILE A 5 -2.86 -5.95 -11.61
C ILE A 5 -3.88 -6.84 -10.89
N GLY A 6 -5.01 -7.16 -11.52
CA GLY A 6 -5.99 -8.11 -10.98
C GLY A 6 -5.38 -9.48 -10.70
N PHE A 7 -4.59 -10.00 -11.65
CA PHE A 7 -3.89 -11.27 -11.48
C PHE A 7 -2.90 -11.23 -10.32
N LEU A 8 -2.14 -10.14 -10.17
CA LEU A 8 -1.23 -9.96 -9.03
C LEU A 8 -2.00 -9.96 -7.70
N LEU A 9 -3.08 -9.16 -7.61
CA LEU A 9 -3.92 -9.11 -6.41
C LEU A 9 -4.48 -10.49 -6.04
N GLY A 10 -4.94 -11.25 -7.04
CA GLY A 10 -5.42 -12.62 -6.84
C GLY A 10 -4.33 -13.55 -6.35
N SER A 11 -3.12 -13.47 -6.94
CA SER A 11 -1.96 -14.28 -6.55
C SER A 11 -1.48 -13.98 -5.14
N CYS A 12 -1.62 -12.74 -4.69
CA CYS A 12 -1.31 -12.31 -3.32
C CYS A 12 -2.44 -12.59 -2.31
N GLY A 13 -3.56 -13.19 -2.74
CA GLY A 13 -4.69 -13.48 -1.86
C GLY A 13 -5.40 -12.24 -1.32
N VAL A 14 -5.35 -11.12 -2.04
CA VAL A 14 -5.97 -9.86 -1.59
C VAL A 14 -7.48 -9.99 -1.56
N SER A 15 -8.07 -9.69 -0.41
CA SER A 15 -9.52 -9.74 -0.16
C SER A 15 -10.12 -8.38 0.20
N TRP A 16 -9.30 -7.41 0.60
CA TRP A 16 -9.72 -6.08 1.03
C TRP A 16 -9.12 -4.98 0.15
N GLY A 17 -9.95 -4.02 -0.24
CA GLY A 17 -9.55 -2.80 -0.94
C GLY A 17 -9.81 -1.59 -0.05
N LEU A 18 -8.75 -0.97 0.47
CA LEU A 18 -8.85 0.29 1.19
C LEU A 18 -8.95 1.44 0.19
N THR A 19 -9.92 2.33 0.36
CA THR A 19 -10.14 3.45 -0.55
C THR A 19 -10.80 4.63 0.18
N THR A 20 -10.90 5.77 -0.51
CA THR A 20 -11.63 6.94 -0.02
C THR A 20 -13.08 6.93 -0.52
N GLU A 21 -13.96 7.67 0.13
CA GLU A 21 -15.36 7.79 -0.32
C GLU A 21 -15.42 8.39 -1.73
N ALA A 22 -14.59 9.39 -2.00
CA ALA A 22 -14.48 10.04 -3.30
C ALA A 22 -14.03 9.06 -4.38
N CYS A 23 -13.00 8.25 -4.12
CA CYS A 23 -12.53 7.24 -5.06
C CYS A 23 -13.56 6.12 -5.27
N LEU A 24 -14.24 5.65 -4.22
CA LEU A 24 -15.27 4.62 -4.37
C LEU A 24 -16.44 5.08 -5.24
N LYS A 25 -16.83 6.34 -5.13
CA LYS A 25 -17.90 6.95 -5.95
C LYS A 25 -17.51 7.07 -7.43
N SER A 26 -16.22 7.22 -7.75
CA SER A 26 -15.74 7.30 -9.13
C SER A 26 -15.54 5.95 -9.80
N LEU A 27 -15.59 4.84 -9.05
CA LEU A 27 -15.50 3.50 -9.64
C LEU A 27 -16.75 3.19 -10.48
N PRO A 28 -16.60 2.42 -11.58
CA PRO A 28 -17.74 1.96 -12.37
C PRO A 28 -18.74 1.16 -11.52
N LYS A 29 -20.03 1.48 -11.66
CA LYS A 29 -21.12 0.81 -10.93
C LYS A 29 -22.09 0.13 -11.90
N ASN A 30 -22.67 -0.98 -11.45
CA ASN A 30 -23.76 -1.65 -12.16
C ASN A 30 -25.09 -0.90 -11.93
N GLU A 31 -26.16 -1.38 -12.56
CA GLU A 31 -27.51 -0.81 -12.42
C GLU A 31 -28.04 -0.84 -10.98
N ALA A 32 -27.52 -1.75 -10.14
CA ALA A 32 -27.83 -1.84 -8.71
C ALA A 32 -26.98 -0.87 -7.84
N GLY A 33 -26.16 -0.01 -8.44
CA GLY A 33 -25.30 0.94 -7.74
C GLY A 33 -24.09 0.32 -7.02
N GLN A 34 -23.81 -0.96 -7.25
CA GLN A 34 -22.67 -1.68 -6.68
C GLN A 34 -21.45 -1.54 -7.59
N VAL A 35 -20.25 -1.49 -7.01
CA VAL A 35 -18.99 -1.44 -7.78
C VAL A 35 -18.91 -2.68 -8.68
N CYS A 36 -18.65 -2.46 -9.97
CA CYS A 36 -18.52 -3.52 -10.96
C CYS A 36 -17.38 -4.46 -10.59
N SER A 37 -17.56 -5.76 -10.87
CA SER A 37 -16.45 -6.72 -10.80
C SER A 37 -15.46 -6.43 -11.92
N PHE A 38 -14.20 -6.22 -11.56
CA PHE A 38 -13.13 -6.03 -12.53
C PHE A 38 -12.64 -7.38 -13.04
N LYS A 39 -12.57 -7.55 -14.36
CA LYS A 39 -12.13 -8.80 -14.97
C LYS A 39 -10.71 -9.16 -14.51
N GLY A 40 -10.56 -10.36 -13.96
CA GLY A 40 -9.28 -10.89 -13.47
C GLY A 40 -8.89 -10.43 -12.07
N TRP A 41 -9.71 -9.61 -11.39
CA TRP A 41 -9.48 -9.24 -10.00
C TRP A 41 -10.11 -10.27 -9.06
N PRO A 42 -9.54 -10.46 -7.85
CA PRO A 42 -10.24 -11.16 -6.79
C PRO A 42 -11.48 -10.36 -6.35
N LYS A 43 -12.42 -11.03 -5.68
CA LYS A 43 -13.56 -10.35 -5.06
C LYS A 43 -13.06 -9.49 -3.90
N LEU A 44 -13.09 -8.17 -4.05
CA LEU A 44 -12.67 -7.23 -3.03
C LEU A 44 -13.83 -6.80 -2.14
N GLN A 45 -13.58 -6.78 -0.83
CA GLN A 45 -14.37 -6.05 0.15
C GLN A 45 -13.82 -4.63 0.25
N TRP A 46 -14.63 -3.65 -0.15
CA TRP A 46 -14.23 -2.25 -0.11
C TRP A 46 -14.41 -1.68 1.29
N PHE A 47 -13.38 -1.01 1.76
CA PHE A 47 -13.39 -0.33 3.04
C PHE A 47 -13.01 1.14 2.84
N ILE A 48 -13.89 2.03 3.32
CA ILE A 48 -13.72 3.48 3.21
C ILE A 48 -12.91 3.95 4.42
N THR A 49 -11.70 4.46 4.17
CA THR A 49 -10.73 4.81 5.22
C THR A 49 -11.22 5.93 6.16
N GLU A 50 -12.07 6.82 5.68
CA GLU A 50 -12.68 7.92 6.46
C GLU A 50 -13.59 7.39 7.58
N ASN A 51 -14.06 6.15 7.47
CA ASN A 51 -14.84 5.48 8.52
C ASN A 51 -13.98 4.96 9.69
N LEU A 52 -12.64 5.10 9.62
CA LEU A 52 -11.71 4.75 10.71
C LEU A 52 -11.72 5.73 11.88
N SER A 53 -12.61 6.73 11.88
CA SER A 53 -12.79 7.67 13.00
C SER A 53 -13.21 7.02 14.33
N ARG A 54 -13.51 5.71 14.35
CA ARG A 54 -13.59 4.95 15.60
C ARG A 54 -12.18 4.78 16.18
N PRO A 55 -11.95 5.12 17.47
CA PRO A 55 -10.66 4.86 18.09
C PRO A 55 -10.30 3.38 17.88
N THR A 56 -9.01 3.13 17.61
CA THR A 56 -8.43 1.79 17.56
C THR A 56 -9.09 0.93 18.63
N PRO A 57 -9.65 -0.24 18.28
CA PRO A 57 -10.35 -1.08 19.25
C PRO A 57 -9.50 -1.23 20.51
N LYS A 58 -10.09 -1.09 21.70
CA LYS A 58 -9.33 -1.09 22.97
C LYS A 58 -8.52 -2.37 23.18
N ASP A 59 -8.95 -3.44 22.52
CA ASP A 59 -8.37 -4.78 22.50
C ASP A 59 -7.41 -5.02 21.34
N TRP A 60 -7.30 -4.09 20.38
CA TRP A 60 -6.32 -4.23 19.32
C TRP A 60 -4.92 -4.05 19.90
N GLN A 61 -4.09 -5.07 19.69
CA GLN A 61 -2.67 -5.02 19.98
C GLN A 61 -1.91 -5.27 18.68
N PRO A 62 -0.80 -4.55 18.44
CA PRO A 62 0.04 -4.84 17.30
C PRO A 62 0.60 -6.27 17.42
N PRO A 63 0.78 -6.99 16.31
CA PRO A 63 1.40 -8.31 16.34
C PRO A 63 2.78 -8.23 17.00
N THR A 64 3.00 -9.05 18.03
CA THR A 64 4.29 -9.15 18.71
C THR A 64 5.18 -10.17 17.98
N ASN A 65 6.51 -10.00 18.05
CA ASN A 65 7.50 -10.94 17.51
C ASN A 65 7.36 -11.24 16.00
N MET A 66 7.12 -10.21 15.19
CA MET A 66 7.17 -10.40 13.74
C MET A 66 8.60 -10.65 13.27
N ASP A 67 8.80 -11.72 12.51
CA ASP A 67 10.08 -12.03 11.89
C ASP A 67 10.52 -10.91 10.94
N ARG A 68 11.79 -10.51 11.03
CA ARG A 68 12.40 -9.48 10.18
C ARG A 68 12.45 -9.92 8.71
N SER A 69 12.54 -11.22 8.43
CA SER A 69 12.49 -11.74 7.06
C SER A 69 11.08 -11.84 6.48
N SER A 70 10.05 -11.69 7.33
CA SER A 70 8.66 -11.73 6.87
C SER A 70 8.33 -10.55 5.93
N PRO A 71 7.42 -10.75 4.97
CA PRO A 71 6.90 -9.66 4.13
C PRO A 71 6.31 -8.52 4.97
N ALA A 72 6.72 -7.29 4.66
CA ALA A 72 6.09 -6.07 5.16
C ALA A 72 4.99 -5.62 4.20
N TYR A 73 5.30 -5.56 2.91
CA TYR A 73 4.36 -5.19 1.85
C TYR A 73 4.85 -5.68 0.46
N ILE A 74 4.06 -5.42 -0.57
CA ILE A 74 4.38 -5.75 -1.97
C ILE A 74 4.28 -4.49 -2.82
N GLU A 75 5.31 -4.21 -3.61
CA GLU A 75 5.32 -3.15 -4.61
C GLU A 75 4.93 -3.72 -5.97
N SER A 76 3.97 -3.10 -6.64
CA SER A 76 3.65 -3.44 -8.02
C SER A 76 4.60 -2.71 -8.96
N LEU A 77 5.41 -3.45 -9.71
CA LEU A 77 6.31 -2.92 -10.74
C LEU A 77 5.78 -3.27 -12.13
N LEU A 78 5.88 -2.33 -13.06
CA LEU A 78 5.66 -2.59 -14.48
C LEU A 78 7.00 -2.97 -15.14
N GLY A 79 7.12 -4.21 -15.58
CA GLY A 79 8.26 -4.74 -16.32
C GLY A 79 8.41 -4.09 -17.70
N ARG A 80 9.61 -4.24 -18.29
CA ARG A 80 9.93 -3.68 -19.62
C ARG A 80 9.10 -4.30 -20.75
N ASP A 81 8.63 -5.52 -20.53
CA ASP A 81 7.70 -6.28 -21.38
C ASP A 81 6.22 -5.89 -21.15
N GLY A 82 5.97 -4.94 -20.24
CA GLY A 82 4.63 -4.52 -19.84
C GLY A 82 3.94 -5.49 -18.88
N ALA A 83 4.65 -6.49 -18.33
CA ALA A 83 4.11 -7.37 -17.30
C ALA A 83 4.05 -6.65 -15.94
N VAL A 84 2.99 -6.89 -15.16
CA VAL A 84 2.92 -6.39 -13.77
C VAL A 84 3.48 -7.47 -12.85
N MET A 85 4.52 -7.12 -12.09
CA MET A 85 5.18 -8.01 -11.13
C MET A 85 5.01 -7.47 -9.71
N GLY A 86 4.88 -8.36 -8.74
CA GLY A 86 4.93 -8.01 -7.33
C GLY A 86 6.33 -8.21 -6.78
N VAL A 87 6.91 -7.17 -6.18
CA VAL A 87 8.17 -7.24 -5.45
C VAL A 87 7.85 -7.28 -3.96
N THR A 88 8.22 -8.37 -3.29
CA THR A 88 8.06 -8.48 -1.85
C THR A 88 9.14 -7.69 -1.13
N VAL A 89 8.72 -6.75 -0.30
CA VAL A 89 9.61 -5.98 0.57
C VAL A 89 9.50 -6.54 1.99
N THR A 90 10.62 -7.01 2.54
CA THR A 90 10.66 -7.55 3.91
C THR A 90 10.71 -6.44 4.95
N ARG A 91 10.39 -6.78 6.20
CA ARG A 91 10.52 -5.83 7.33
C ARG A 91 11.97 -5.38 7.53
N MET A 92 12.93 -6.28 7.34
CA MET A 92 14.36 -5.97 7.38
C MET A 92 14.74 -4.99 6.26
N SER A 93 14.32 -5.25 5.03
CA SER A 93 14.59 -4.38 3.88
C SER A 93 13.99 -2.99 4.11
N MET A 94 12.78 -2.91 4.63
CA MET A 94 12.11 -1.65 4.97
C MET A 94 12.91 -0.84 5.99
N ALA A 95 13.35 -1.46 7.09
CA ALA A 95 14.13 -0.80 8.13
C ALA A 95 15.53 -0.35 7.64
N LEU A 96 16.21 -1.20 6.86
CA LEU A 96 17.52 -0.87 6.28
C LEU A 96 17.42 0.28 5.28
N HIS A 97 16.33 0.34 4.49
CA HIS A 97 16.12 1.42 3.55
C HIS A 97 15.95 2.76 4.25
N SER A 98 15.13 2.83 5.30
CA SER A 98 14.99 4.04 6.13
C SER A 98 16.33 4.48 6.73
N GLN A 99 17.12 3.55 7.29
CA GLN A 99 18.44 3.87 7.83
C GLN A 99 19.40 4.41 6.75
N THR A 100 19.38 3.82 5.57
CA THR A 100 20.24 4.23 4.44
C THR A 100 19.86 5.63 3.96
N LEU A 101 18.56 5.92 3.85
CA LEU A 101 18.10 7.25 3.45
C LEU A 101 18.44 8.32 4.50
N THR A 102 18.26 8.03 5.79
CA THR A 102 18.69 8.95 6.87
C THR A 102 20.16 9.32 6.73
N GLN A 103 21.02 8.33 6.49
CA GLN A 103 22.46 8.56 6.32
C GLN A 103 22.79 9.27 5.01
N ALA A 104 22.14 8.92 3.89
CA ALA A 104 22.44 9.51 2.59
C ALA A 104 22.00 10.97 2.48
N CYS A 105 20.97 11.36 3.24
CA CYS A 105 20.42 12.71 3.24
C CYS A 105 20.79 13.53 4.49
N ASP A 106 21.62 12.98 5.37
CA ASP A 106 22.05 13.59 6.64
C ASP A 106 20.88 14.10 7.50
N TYR A 107 19.76 13.36 7.52
CA TYR A 107 18.59 13.77 8.29
C TYR A 107 18.85 13.70 9.80
N VAL A 108 18.41 14.73 10.52
CA VAL A 108 18.50 14.80 11.98
C VAL A 108 17.13 15.01 12.64
N GLU A 109 17.07 14.70 13.93
CA GLU A 109 15.87 14.91 14.73
C GLU A 109 15.47 16.39 14.75
N GLY A 110 14.17 16.67 14.60
CA GLY A 110 13.62 18.03 14.61
C GLY A 110 13.59 18.72 13.24
N GLU A 111 14.09 18.07 12.18
CA GLU A 111 13.94 18.58 10.81
C GLU A 111 12.55 18.34 10.24
N VAL A 112 12.09 19.28 9.40
CA VAL A 112 10.82 19.15 8.68
C VAL A 112 11.09 18.59 7.30
N MET A 113 10.65 17.36 7.07
CA MET A 113 10.69 16.74 5.74
C MET A 113 9.40 17.04 4.97
N ILE A 114 9.54 17.46 3.71
CA ILE A 114 8.41 17.65 2.79
C ILE A 114 8.58 16.69 1.61
N SER A 115 7.65 15.75 1.46
CA SER A 115 7.55 14.90 0.27
C SER A 115 6.38 15.36 -0.60
N VAL A 116 6.69 15.78 -1.83
CA VAL A 116 5.67 16.09 -2.88
C VAL A 116 5.54 14.95 -3.90
N LEU A 117 6.21 13.83 -3.65
CA LEU A 117 6.21 12.66 -4.51
C LEU A 117 4.96 11.80 -4.24
N ASP A 118 4.43 11.18 -5.28
CA ASP A 118 3.36 10.18 -5.16
C ASP A 118 3.89 8.99 -4.35
N SER A 119 3.22 8.63 -3.25
CA SER A 119 3.62 7.51 -2.40
C SER A 119 3.62 6.16 -3.12
N LYS A 120 2.97 6.05 -4.28
CA LYS A 120 2.99 4.84 -5.11
C LYS A 120 4.15 4.81 -6.10
N ARG A 121 4.97 5.85 -6.17
CA ARG A 121 6.03 6.01 -7.17
C ARG A 121 7.36 6.36 -6.51
N GLU A 122 8.43 5.87 -7.14
CA GLU A 122 9.81 6.23 -6.82
C GLU A 122 10.11 6.07 -5.32
N VAL A 123 10.64 7.13 -4.70
CA VAL A 123 11.00 7.19 -3.27
C VAL A 123 9.93 7.87 -2.43
N GLY A 124 8.73 8.10 -2.99
CA GLY A 124 7.66 8.83 -2.31
C GLY A 124 7.18 8.11 -1.05
N LEU A 125 6.99 6.78 -1.12
CA LEU A 125 6.66 5.97 0.06
C LEU A 125 7.73 6.11 1.14
N TRP A 126 8.99 5.99 0.74
CA TRP A 126 10.12 5.88 1.67
C TRP A 126 10.39 7.17 2.45
N HIS A 127 10.33 8.33 1.81
CA HIS A 127 10.39 9.61 2.52
C HIS A 127 9.15 9.83 3.41
N SER A 128 7.97 9.33 2.99
CA SER A 128 6.75 9.45 3.81
C SER A 128 6.78 8.55 5.06
N VAL A 129 7.42 7.39 4.98
CA VAL A 129 7.56 6.45 6.11
C VAL A 129 8.56 6.95 7.15
N MET A 130 9.55 7.74 6.74
CA MET A 130 10.56 8.31 7.64
C MET A 130 10.09 9.56 8.38
N ALA A 131 9.09 10.27 7.85
CA ALA A 131 8.50 11.45 8.47
C ALA A 131 7.58 11.03 9.64
N VAL A 132 8.16 10.67 10.78
CA VAL A 132 7.46 10.47 12.06
C VAL A 132 8.23 11.16 13.18
#